data_AF-A0A1S3QSR3-F1
#
_entry.id   AF-A0A1S3QSR3-F1
#
_cell.length_a   1.000
_cell.length_b   1.000
_cell.length_c   1.000
_cell.angle_alpha   90.00
_cell.angle_beta   90.00
_cell.angle_gamma   90.00
#
_symmetry.space_group_name_H-M   'P 1'
#
loop_
_entity.id
_entity.type
_entity.pdbx_description
1 polymer ?
#
loop_
_entity_poly.entity_id
_entity_poly.type
_entity_poly.pdbx_seq_one_letter_code
_entity_poly.pdbx_strand_id
1 'polypeptide(L)'
;MLCGDQPFNTRREILYEEPYIKDQLSRHCVDLLRRCLAKRPRGRPTLEEMLLHPWLQPDTPPPGSSRTRPPGSSRTRPLDRPAACHLKTTHLHSGHK
;
A
#
# COMPACT_ATOMS: atom_id res chain seq x y z
N MET A 1 -11.67 -6.55 9.84
CA MET A 1 -10.55 -6.16 8.94
C MET A 1 -10.72 -4.81 8.22
N LEU A 2 -11.90 -4.20 8.07
CA LEU A 2 -12.03 -2.80 7.57
C LEU A 2 -12.74 -1.89 8.58
N CYS A 3 -13.81 -2.39 9.19
CA CYS A 3 -14.56 -1.66 10.19
C CYS A 3 -14.30 -2.14 11.63
N GLY A 4 -13.47 -3.15 11.87
CA GLY A 4 -13.29 -3.75 13.22
C GLY A 4 -14.50 -4.55 13.73
N ASP A 5 -15.71 -4.24 13.25
CA ASP A 5 -16.98 -4.89 13.59
C ASP A 5 -17.63 -5.53 12.35
N GLN A 6 -18.61 -6.42 12.55
CA GLN A 6 -19.40 -7.01 11.47
C GLN A 6 -20.43 -5.99 10.94
N PRO A 7 -20.67 -5.90 9.62
CA PRO A 7 -21.62 -4.93 9.03
C PRO A 7 -23.09 -5.17 9.43
N PHE A 8 -23.42 -6.33 9.99
CA PHE A 8 -24.75 -6.69 10.50
C PHE A 8 -24.60 -7.49 11.80
N ASN A 9 -25.54 -7.39 12.72
CA ASN A 9 -25.55 -8.16 13.97
C ASN A 9 -26.66 -9.22 13.99
N THR A 10 -27.74 -9.00 13.26
CA THR A 10 -28.92 -9.89 13.26
C THR A 10 -29.31 -10.36 11.86
N ARG A 11 -30.02 -11.49 11.79
CA ARG A 11 -30.59 -12.00 10.53
C ARG A 11 -31.55 -10.99 9.88
N ARG A 12 -32.28 -10.23 10.69
CA ARG A 12 -33.18 -9.18 10.22
C ARG A 12 -32.39 -8.08 9.51
N GLU A 13 -31.29 -7.63 10.08
CA GLU A 13 -30.41 -6.65 9.43
C GLU A 13 -29.82 -7.18 8.11
N ILE A 14 -29.41 -8.46 8.08
CA ILE A 14 -28.92 -9.11 6.86
C ILE A 14 -29.98 -9.15 5.75
N LEU A 15 -31.26 -9.26 6.10
CA LEU A 15 -32.34 -9.35 5.10
C LEU A 15 -32.88 -7.98 4.68
N TYR A 16 -32.99 -7.03 5.61
CA TYR A 16 -33.80 -5.83 5.41
C TYR A 16 -33.03 -4.52 5.56
N GLU A 17 -31.96 -4.48 6.35
CA GLU A 17 -31.25 -3.24 6.67
C GLU A 17 -30.01 -3.03 5.78
N GLU A 18 -29.59 -1.79 5.60
CA GLU A 18 -28.32 -1.50 4.94
C GLU A 18 -27.13 -1.83 5.85
N PRO A 19 -25.99 -2.29 5.29
CA PRO A 19 -24.80 -2.56 6.08
C PRO A 19 -24.25 -1.29 6.72
N TYR A 20 -23.93 -1.37 8.00
CA TYR A 20 -23.17 -0.32 8.65
C TYR A 20 -21.71 -0.35 8.17
N ILE A 21 -21.25 0.78 7.63
CA ILE A 21 -19.89 0.96 7.10
C ILE A 21 -19.33 2.24 7.72
N LYS A 22 -18.14 2.16 8.33
CA LYS A 22 -17.53 3.31 9.02
C LYS A 22 -17.15 4.42 8.03
N ASP A 23 -17.41 5.67 8.39
CA ASP A 23 -17.15 6.87 7.56
C ASP A 23 -15.66 7.12 7.26
N GLN A 24 -14.75 6.47 8.00
CA GLN A 24 -13.30 6.63 7.82
C GLN A 24 -12.76 5.92 6.56
N LEU A 25 -13.60 5.18 5.84
CA LEU A 25 -13.21 4.49 4.61
C LEU A 25 -13.29 5.43 3.39
N SER A 26 -12.41 5.21 2.41
CA SER A 26 -12.46 5.97 1.17
C SER A 26 -13.77 5.73 0.42
N ARG A 27 -14.24 6.74 -0.33
CA ARG A 27 -15.48 6.66 -1.11
C ARG A 27 -15.58 5.42 -2.01
N HIS A 28 -14.46 5.04 -2.64
CA HIS A 28 -14.42 3.87 -3.52
C HIS A 28 -14.48 2.55 -2.73
N CYS A 29 -13.96 2.51 -1.51
CA CYS A 29 -14.09 1.34 -0.64
C CYS A 29 -15.55 1.14 -0.20
N VAL A 30 -16.18 2.22 0.25
CA VAL A 30 -17.58 2.21 0.69
C VAL A 30 -18.50 1.77 -0.45
N ASP A 31 -18.30 2.30 -1.65
CA ASP A 31 -19.07 1.91 -2.85
C ASP A 31 -18.93 0.40 -3.14
N LEU A 32 -17.70 -0.12 -3.18
CA LEU A 32 -17.47 -1.55 -3.41
C LEU A 32 -18.15 -2.42 -2.35
N LEU A 33 -18.01 -2.06 -1.07
CA LEU A 33 -18.62 -2.80 0.05
C LEU A 33 -20.15 -2.81 -0.06
N ARG A 34 -20.77 -1.67 -0.41
CA ARG A 34 -22.23 -1.59 -0.60
C ARG A 34 -22.71 -2.47 -1.73
N ARG A 35 -22.00 -2.50 -2.86
CA ARG A 35 -22.35 -3.36 -4.01
C ARG A 35 -22.21 -4.84 -3.65
N CYS A 36 -21.12 -5.23 -3.01
CA CYS A 36 -20.90 -6.63 -2.60
C CYS A 36 -21.94 -7.12 -1.58
N LEU A 37 -22.39 -6.25 -0.68
CA LEU A 37 -23.38 -6.57 0.35
C LEU A 37 -24.82 -6.26 -0.06
N ALA A 38 -25.07 -6.01 -1.34
CA ALA A 38 -26.40 -5.76 -1.86
C ALA A 38 -27.35 -6.95 -1.58
N LYS A 39 -28.59 -6.63 -1.17
CA LYS A 39 -29.62 -7.64 -0.87
C LYS A 39 -30.02 -8.44 -2.12
N ARG A 40 -30.12 -7.76 -3.25
CA ARG A 40 -30.42 -8.39 -4.54
C ARG A 40 -29.13 -8.98 -5.12
N PRO A 41 -29.08 -10.28 -5.42
CA PRO A 41 -27.88 -10.91 -5.97
C PRO A 41 -27.39 -10.25 -7.27
N ARG A 42 -28.32 -9.81 -8.12
CA ARG A 42 -28.01 -9.13 -9.39
C ARG A 42 -27.34 -7.76 -9.22
N GLY A 43 -27.40 -7.16 -8.03
CA GLY A 43 -26.70 -5.91 -7.73
C GLY A 43 -25.27 -6.13 -7.24
N ARG A 44 -24.85 -7.38 -7.03
CA ARG A 44 -23.49 -7.72 -6.62
C ARG A 44 -22.60 -7.81 -7.85
N PRO A 45 -21.40 -7.22 -7.80
CA PRO A 45 -20.44 -7.33 -8.88
C PRO A 45 -19.94 -8.76 -8.98
N THR A 46 -19.62 -9.17 -10.20
CA THR A 46 -18.81 -10.36 -10.46
C THR A 46 -17.38 -10.16 -9.97
N LEU A 47 -16.62 -11.25 -9.83
CA LEU A 47 -15.23 -11.16 -9.41
C LEU A 47 -14.39 -10.31 -10.39
N GLU A 48 -14.62 -10.44 -11.69
CA GLU A 48 -13.94 -9.65 -12.73
C GLU A 48 -14.24 -8.15 -12.56
N GLU A 49 -15.50 -7.78 -12.35
CA GLU A 49 -15.89 -6.38 -12.09
C GLU A 49 -15.32 -5.84 -10.78
N MET A 50 -15.22 -6.67 -9.73
CA MET A 50 -14.59 -6.28 -8.47
C MET A 50 -13.12 -5.93 -8.69
N LEU A 51 -12.38 -6.77 -9.42
CA LEU A 51 -10.96 -6.56 -9.70
C LEU A 51 -10.70 -5.31 -10.54
N LEU A 52 -11.67 -4.87 -11.34
CA LEU A 52 -11.63 -3.63 -12.11
C LEU A 52 -12.04 -2.39 -11.30
N HIS A 53 -12.49 -2.56 -10.06
CA HIS A 53 -12.98 -1.45 -9.25
C HIS A 53 -11.85 -0.47 -8.89
N PRO A 54 -12.07 0.86 -8.94
CA PRO A 54 -11.05 1.86 -8.58
C PRO A 54 -10.44 1.73 -7.18
N TRP A 55 -11.11 0.98 -6.29
CA TRP A 55 -10.55 0.66 -4.98
C TRP A 55 -9.42 -0.37 -5.03
N LEU A 56 -9.48 -1.33 -5.96
CA LEU A 56 -8.44 -2.35 -6.18
C LEU A 56 -7.44 -1.95 -7.27
N GLN A 57 -7.79 -0.99 -8.14
CA GLN A 57 -6.88 -0.41 -9.13
C GLN A 57 -6.66 1.10 -8.91
N PRO A 58 -6.06 1.52 -7.79
CA PRO A 58 -5.78 2.93 -7.52
C PRO A 58 -4.53 3.39 -8.30
N ASP A 59 -4.56 3.38 -9.63
CA ASP A 59 -3.43 3.76 -10.50
C ASP A 59 -2.29 2.72 -10.52
N THR A 60 -2.51 1.59 -11.19
CA THR A 60 -1.37 0.81 -11.69
C THR A 60 -0.91 1.49 -12.98
N PRO A 61 0.25 2.19 -13.00
CA PRO A 61 0.82 2.61 -14.27
C PRO A 61 1.05 1.35 -15.12
N PRO A 62 0.76 1.38 -16.43
CA PRO A 62 0.89 0.21 -17.29
C PRO A 62 2.30 -0.39 -17.14
N PRO A 63 2.44 -1.73 -17.08
CA PRO A 63 3.73 -2.40 -17.07
C PRO A 63 4.43 -2.17 -18.42
N GLY A 64 5.08 -1.01 -18.56
CA GLY A 64 5.69 -0.57 -19.80
C GLY A 64 6.50 0.73 -19.71
N SER A 65 6.59 1.36 -18.54
CA SER A 65 7.41 2.58 -18.33
C SER A 65 8.64 2.38 -17.43
N SER A 66 9.08 1.14 -17.21
CA SER A 66 10.46 0.90 -16.78
C SER A 66 11.37 1.15 -17.97
N ARG A 67 11.79 2.42 -18.10
CA ARG A 67 12.89 2.85 -18.95
C ARG A 67 13.99 1.80 -18.96
N THR A 68 14.30 1.35 -20.16
CA THR A 68 15.40 0.50 -20.59
C THR A 68 16.63 0.69 -19.70
N ARG A 69 17.06 -0.37 -19.02
CA ARG A 69 18.44 -0.45 -18.50
C ARG A 69 19.39 -0.39 -19.70
N PRO A 70 20.30 0.59 -19.82
CA PRO A 70 21.34 0.52 -20.84
C PRO A 70 22.28 -0.66 -20.52
N PRO A 71 22.66 -1.48 -21.52
CA PRO A 71 23.73 -2.44 -21.35
C PRO A 71 25.07 -1.70 -21.39
N GLY A 72 25.94 -1.96 -20.41
CA GLY A 72 27.36 -1.61 -20.50
C GLY A 72 27.85 -0.56 -19.51
N SER A 73 28.36 -1.03 -18.37
CA SER A 73 29.62 -0.51 -17.83
C SER A 73 30.15 -1.51 -16.81
N SER A 74 30.90 -2.48 -17.34
CA SER A 74 31.88 -3.26 -16.61
C SER A 74 32.86 -2.30 -15.94
N ARG A 75 32.62 -1.94 -14.68
CA ARG A 75 33.68 -1.41 -13.82
C ARG A 75 34.25 -2.60 -13.06
N THR A 76 35.36 -3.09 -13.59
CA THR A 76 36.31 -3.97 -12.92
C THR A 76 36.55 -3.48 -11.49
N ARG A 77 36.34 -4.36 -10.51
CA ARG A 77 36.83 -4.15 -9.15
C ARG A 77 38.32 -4.46 -9.13
N PRO A 78 39.20 -3.56 -8.69
CA PRO A 78 40.51 -3.97 -8.21
C PRO A 78 40.35 -4.53 -6.80
N LEU A 79 40.59 -5.84 -6.64
CA LEU A 79 41.15 -6.37 -5.40
C LEU A 79 42.60 -5.86 -5.35
N ASP A 80 43.00 -5.12 -4.30
CA ASP A 80 44.16 -5.44 -3.46
C ASP A 80 44.37 -4.40 -2.31
N ARG A 81 44.00 -4.83 -1.09
CA ARG A 81 44.80 -4.81 0.16
C ARG A 81 45.28 -3.50 0.85
N PRO A 82 45.75 -3.60 2.13
CA PRO A 82 45.33 -2.70 3.18
C PRO A 82 46.52 -1.94 3.81
N ALA A 83 46.25 -0.95 4.65
CA ALA A 83 47.15 -0.61 5.75
C ALA A 83 46.39 0.18 6.80
N ALA A 84 46.44 -0.35 8.01
CA ALA A 84 46.13 0.38 9.22
C ALA A 84 46.93 1.70 9.30
N CYS A 85 46.46 2.64 10.10
CA CYS A 85 47.10 2.99 11.37
C CYS A 85 46.71 4.42 11.79
N HIS A 86 46.65 4.60 13.11
CA HIS A 86 46.73 5.85 13.88
C HIS A 86 45.41 6.53 14.27
N LEU A 87 44.84 5.96 15.32
CA LEU A 87 44.38 6.71 16.49
C LEU A 87 45.34 7.88 16.79
N LYS A 88 44.88 9.13 16.68
CA LYS A 88 45.49 10.26 17.39
C LYS A 88 44.43 11.09 18.10
N THR A 89 44.63 11.06 19.40
CA THR A 89 44.00 11.75 20.51
C THR A 89 44.09 13.29 20.43
N THR A 90 43.24 13.93 21.24
CA THR A 90 43.26 15.32 21.76
C THR A 90 43.25 16.51 20.80
N HIS A 91 42.27 17.41 20.96
CA HIS A 91 42.55 18.72 21.54
C HIS A 91 41.31 19.37 22.18
N LEU A 92 41.46 19.73 23.45
CA LEU A 92 40.58 20.55 24.27
C LEU A 92 40.71 22.02 23.80
N HIS A 93 39.61 22.77 23.65
CA HIS A 93 39.67 24.22 23.88
C HIS A 93 38.36 24.79 24.44
N SER A 94 38.58 25.52 25.53
CA SER A 94 37.66 26.21 26.42
C SER A 94 37.24 27.57 25.84
N GLY A 95 36.13 28.11 26.35
CA GLY A 95 36.09 29.55 26.69
C GLY A 95 35.09 30.45 25.96
N HIS A 96 34.04 30.82 26.70
CA HIS A 96 33.47 32.17 26.88
C HIS A 96 33.17 33.05 25.65
N LYS A 97 31.88 33.39 25.51
CA LYS A 97 31.39 34.77 25.66
C LYS A 97 30.06 34.76 26.41
#